data_AF-A0A8H7VQF5-F1
#
_entry.id   AF-A0A8H7VQF5-F1
#
_cell.length_a   1.000
_cell.length_b   1.000
_cell.length_c   1.000
_cell.angle_alpha   90.00
_cell.angle_beta   90.00
_cell.angle_gamma   90.00
#
_symmetry.space_group_name_H-M   'P 1'
#
loop_
_entity.id
_entity.type
_entity.pdbx_description
1 polymer ?
#
loop_
_entity_poly.entity_id
_entity_poly.type
_entity_poly.pdbx_seq_one_letter_code
_entity_poly.pdbx_strand_id
1 'polypeptide(L)'
;MSTTPSPPNSPEASSSTKRKSVRPPSIVVETLGATTSETKEGLRKINNYLLKKEIGRGAFGTVHLGIDENTNTEYAIKEFSKSRLRKKEQMDLFRSGGPRGRRLMGLGVGRAAAAAKSSNPLDLVRGEMAVLKKLNHPHIVRLFEVLDDPSGDSLYMVFEMMHKGVLMEIEVDQVAKPFSEDVARRYFKEMMLGIEYLHANDIVHRDIKPDNLLLSKEDVLKIVDFGVSEIFVKGNDRLKKSAGSPAFMAPELCVAKHGEVSGKATDIWSMGVTLYCMVFGKTPFVSTNLLELYEMIKDAPIDFGDKSGNLLDLLQRVLDRNPDTRITMKELRNHAWITNDDTETMISEEDNCDVVTEVTEEEMNNAIKSIASIFAVIKAVSKFKRHSRSLSQQSLNKMMAEVKLEEESKKSSTLI
;
A
#
# COMPACT_ATOMS: atom_id res chain seq x y z
N MET A 1 77.74 -5.18 7.81
CA MET A 1 76.58 -5.08 6.92
C MET A 1 75.71 -6.31 7.12
N SER A 2 74.62 -6.19 7.85
CA SER A 2 73.57 -7.20 7.96
C SER A 2 72.31 -6.48 8.47
N THR A 3 71.36 -6.25 7.57
CA THR A 3 70.07 -5.61 7.84
C THR A 3 68.99 -6.65 7.58
N THR A 4 68.25 -7.00 8.63
CA THR A 4 67.05 -7.84 8.62
C THR A 4 65.87 -7.09 7.95
N PRO A 5 65.03 -7.75 7.14
CA PRO A 5 63.82 -7.13 6.59
C PRO A 5 62.62 -7.26 7.53
N SER A 6 61.82 -6.20 7.62
CA SER A 6 60.56 -6.10 8.35
C SER A 6 59.42 -6.91 7.68
N PRO A 7 58.35 -7.30 8.42
CA PRO A 7 57.24 -8.06 7.87
C PRO A 7 56.25 -7.18 7.08
N PRO A 8 55.47 -7.77 6.14
CA PRO A 8 54.53 -7.03 5.31
C PRO A 8 53.27 -6.62 6.07
N ASN A 9 52.83 -5.39 5.81
CA ASN A 9 51.61 -4.77 6.32
C ASN A 9 50.35 -5.59 5.96
N SER A 10 49.55 -5.88 6.97
CA SER A 10 48.14 -6.29 6.86
C SER A 10 47.29 -5.17 6.23
N PRO A 11 46.38 -5.46 5.29
CA PRO A 11 45.52 -4.45 4.69
C PRO A 11 44.46 -3.98 5.69
N GLU A 12 44.42 -2.67 5.91
CA GLU A 12 43.37 -1.98 6.67
C GLU A 12 41.99 -2.28 6.07
N ALA A 13 41.08 -2.76 6.91
CA ALA A 13 39.67 -2.89 6.58
C ALA A 13 39.08 -1.50 6.33
N SER A 14 38.82 -1.17 5.06
CA SER A 14 38.06 0.03 4.70
C SER A 14 36.62 -0.13 5.20
N SER A 15 36.27 0.57 6.27
CA SER A 15 34.90 0.72 6.72
C SER A 15 34.11 1.51 5.67
N SER A 16 33.49 0.81 4.72
CA SER A 16 32.53 1.41 3.81
C SER A 16 31.27 1.74 4.60
N THR A 17 31.18 2.96 5.14
CA THR A 17 29.93 3.56 5.58
C THR A 17 28.97 3.56 4.38
N LYS A 18 28.08 2.57 4.32
CA LYS A 18 26.99 2.50 3.33
C LYS A 18 26.17 3.78 3.49
N ARG A 19 26.29 4.70 2.52
CA ARG A 19 25.47 5.91 2.46
C ARG A 19 24.01 5.48 2.45
N LYS A 20 23.24 5.98 3.42
CA LYS A 20 21.78 5.94 3.46
C LYS A 20 21.22 6.28 2.08
N SER A 21 20.63 5.30 1.39
CA SER A 21 19.86 5.51 0.17
C SER A 21 18.49 6.10 0.54
N VAL A 22 18.49 7.29 1.15
CA VAL A 22 17.25 7.96 1.55
C VAL A 22 16.69 8.63 0.30
N ARG A 23 15.53 8.15 -0.14
CA ARG A 23 14.72 8.83 -1.16
C ARG A 23 14.44 10.25 -0.67
N PRO A 24 14.72 11.31 -1.46
CA PRO A 24 14.52 12.68 -1.01
C PRO A 24 13.06 12.90 -0.59
N PRO A 25 12.79 13.81 0.38
CA PRO A 25 11.44 14.05 0.89
C PRO A 25 10.42 14.27 -0.23
N SER A 26 9.28 13.59 -0.15
CA SER A 26 8.18 13.76 -1.11
C SER A 26 7.28 14.90 -0.67
N ILE A 27 7.57 16.12 -1.13
CA ILE A 27 6.56 17.18 -1.12
C ILE A 27 5.67 16.95 -2.36
N VAL A 28 4.41 16.57 -2.12
CA VAL A 28 3.42 16.50 -3.19
C VAL A 28 2.89 17.90 -3.45
N VAL A 29 2.97 18.34 -4.70
CA VAL A 29 2.46 19.65 -5.12
C VAL A 29 0.94 19.58 -5.28
N GLU A 30 0.22 20.57 -4.77
CA GLU A 30 -1.21 20.72 -4.98
C GLU A 30 -1.48 21.97 -5.82
N THR A 31 -1.99 21.78 -7.03
CA THR A 31 -2.30 22.88 -7.94
C THR A 31 -3.81 23.01 -8.09
N LEU A 32 -4.34 24.06 -7.47
CA LEU A 32 -5.76 24.39 -7.48
C LEU A 32 -6.05 25.28 -8.68
N GLY A 33 -6.84 24.79 -9.65
CA GLY A 33 -7.11 25.51 -10.90
C GLY A 33 -6.29 24.99 -12.08
N ALA A 34 -6.24 23.67 -12.24
CA ALA A 34 -5.64 23.06 -13.42
C ALA A 34 -6.28 23.60 -14.71
N THR A 35 -5.48 24.09 -15.63
CA THR A 35 -5.95 24.59 -16.94
C THR A 35 -5.71 23.54 -18.00
N THR A 36 -6.77 23.17 -18.72
CA THR A 36 -6.68 22.25 -19.86
C THR A 36 -6.70 23.04 -21.16
N SER A 37 -5.80 22.72 -22.08
CA SER A 37 -5.73 23.27 -23.43
C SER A 37 -5.44 22.17 -24.44
N GLU A 38 -5.53 22.50 -25.71
CA GLU A 38 -5.18 21.60 -26.80
C GLU A 38 -4.06 22.23 -27.63
N THR A 39 -3.03 21.44 -27.94
CA THR A 39 -1.92 21.91 -28.77
C THR A 39 -2.34 21.98 -30.24
N LYS A 40 -1.52 22.63 -31.07
CA LYS A 40 -1.74 22.69 -32.53
C LYS A 40 -1.78 21.31 -33.20
N GLU A 41 -1.23 20.30 -32.52
CA GLU A 41 -1.19 18.89 -32.98
C GLU A 41 -2.38 18.07 -32.46
N GLY A 42 -3.34 18.70 -31.76
CA GLY A 42 -4.51 18.02 -31.20
C GLY A 42 -4.24 17.25 -29.90
N LEU A 43 -3.09 17.47 -29.27
CA LEU A 43 -2.76 16.82 -28.00
C LEU A 43 -3.31 17.63 -26.83
N ARG A 44 -3.90 16.95 -25.84
CA ARG A 44 -4.37 17.57 -24.61
C ARG A 44 -3.19 17.97 -23.74
N LYS A 45 -3.21 19.20 -23.24
CA LYS A 45 -2.21 19.73 -22.32
C LYS A 45 -2.90 20.17 -21.04
N ILE A 46 -2.33 19.81 -19.90
CA ILE A 46 -2.82 20.21 -18.57
C ILE A 46 -1.67 20.90 -17.85
N ASN A 47 -1.82 22.19 -17.57
CA ASN A 47 -0.73 23.05 -17.10
C ASN A 47 0.52 22.89 -17.99
N ASN A 48 1.63 22.36 -17.47
CA ASN A 48 2.89 22.07 -18.19
C ASN A 48 3.00 20.62 -18.70
N TYR A 49 2.01 19.76 -18.44
CA TYR A 49 2.02 18.37 -18.85
C TYR A 49 1.33 18.16 -20.19
N LEU A 50 2.05 17.62 -21.16
CA LEU A 50 1.50 17.15 -22.42
C LEU A 50 1.02 15.70 -22.26
N LEU A 51 -0.29 15.46 -22.36
CA LEU A 51 -0.85 14.12 -22.34
C LEU A 51 -0.65 13.43 -23.69
N LYS A 52 -0.03 12.26 -23.65
CA LYS A 52 0.18 11.37 -24.80
C LYS A 52 -0.81 10.20 -24.75
N LYS A 53 -0.33 9.00 -25.10
CA LYS A 53 -1.14 7.77 -25.17
C LYS A 53 -1.68 7.33 -23.80
N GLU A 54 -2.84 6.69 -23.81
CA GLU A 54 -3.33 5.90 -22.67
C GLU A 54 -2.36 4.72 -22.45
N ILE A 55 -1.93 4.54 -21.20
CA ILE A 55 -1.00 3.48 -20.77
C ILE A 55 -1.65 2.50 -19.79
N GLY A 56 -2.85 2.81 -19.31
CA GLY A 56 -3.61 1.93 -18.42
C GLY A 56 -4.99 2.47 -18.12
N ARG A 57 -5.88 1.61 -17.62
CA ARG A 57 -7.23 1.98 -17.22
C ARG A 57 -7.61 1.26 -15.93
N GLY A 58 -7.91 2.03 -14.89
CA GLY A 58 -8.34 1.51 -13.61
C GLY A 58 -9.87 1.53 -13.44
N ALA A 59 -10.34 1.10 -12.27
CA ALA A 59 -11.77 1.05 -11.94
C ALA A 59 -12.48 2.42 -11.91
N PHE A 60 -11.71 3.51 -11.78
CA PHE A 60 -12.21 4.87 -11.51
C PHE A 60 -11.65 5.94 -12.46
N GLY A 61 -10.66 5.60 -13.30
CA GLY A 61 -9.94 6.57 -14.13
C GLY A 61 -9.07 5.93 -15.21
N THR A 62 -8.56 6.76 -16.11
CA THR A 62 -7.61 6.39 -17.16
C THR A 62 -6.23 6.92 -16.82
N VAL A 63 -5.18 6.17 -17.15
CA VAL A 63 -3.79 6.56 -16.93
C VAL A 63 -3.16 6.86 -18.28
N HIS A 64 -2.57 8.04 -18.42
CA HIS A 64 -1.90 8.48 -19.63
C HIS A 64 -0.41 8.69 -19.37
N LEU A 65 0.41 8.49 -20.40
CA LEU A 65 1.77 9.00 -20.40
C LEU A 65 1.71 10.53 -20.49
N GLY A 66 2.23 11.23 -19.48
CA GLY A 66 2.41 12.67 -19.47
C GLY A 66 3.88 13.03 -19.63
N ILE A 67 4.17 14.13 -20.34
CA ILE A 67 5.52 14.71 -20.37
C ILE A 67 5.47 16.14 -19.87
N ASP A 68 6.27 16.46 -18.87
CA ASP A 68 6.49 17.85 -18.46
C ASP A 68 7.33 18.57 -19.52
N GLU A 69 6.76 19.56 -20.19
CA GLU A 69 7.43 20.28 -21.29
C GLU A 69 8.66 21.08 -20.83
N ASN A 70 8.74 21.44 -19.55
CA ASN A 70 9.86 22.22 -19.02
C ASN A 70 11.10 21.35 -18.78
N THR A 71 10.89 20.12 -18.35
CA THR A 71 11.97 19.20 -17.95
C THR A 71 12.16 18.02 -18.89
N ASN A 72 11.20 17.80 -19.80
CA ASN A 72 11.07 16.62 -20.64
C ASN A 72 11.00 15.30 -19.83
N THR A 73 10.56 15.37 -18.57
CA THR A 73 10.41 14.22 -17.69
C THR A 73 9.07 13.52 -17.95
N GLU A 74 9.09 12.19 -18.01
CA GLU A 74 7.90 11.36 -18.19
C GLU A 74 7.22 11.04 -16.86
N TYR A 75 5.89 11.08 -16.86
CA TYR A 75 5.02 10.79 -15.72
C TYR A 75 3.85 9.90 -16.14
N ALA A 76 3.28 9.18 -15.17
CA ALA A 76 1.99 8.51 -15.32
C ALA A 76 0.89 9.41 -14.74
N ILE A 77 -0.02 9.91 -15.57
CA ILE A 77 -1.08 10.84 -15.15
C ILE A 77 -2.42 10.11 -15.12
N LYS A 78 -2.92 9.85 -13.92
CA LYS A 78 -4.23 9.23 -13.66
C LYS A 78 -5.32 10.31 -13.68
N GLU A 79 -6.20 10.27 -14.67
CA GLU A 79 -7.34 11.17 -14.86
C GLU A 79 -8.63 10.54 -14.32
N PHE A 80 -9.38 11.32 -13.53
CA PHE A 80 -10.67 10.95 -12.99
C PHE A 80 -11.75 11.94 -13.44
N SER A 81 -12.92 11.44 -13.80
CA SER A 81 -14.11 12.26 -14.03
C SER A 81 -14.99 12.31 -12.77
N LYS A 82 -15.08 13.50 -12.17
CA LYS A 82 -15.86 13.76 -10.96
C LYS A 82 -17.34 13.42 -11.17
N SER A 83 -17.91 13.68 -12.34
CA SER A 83 -19.31 13.38 -12.66
C SER A 83 -19.53 11.88 -12.80
N ARG A 84 -18.60 11.14 -13.42
CA ARG A 84 -18.67 9.67 -13.48
C ARG A 84 -18.57 9.06 -12.09
N LEU A 85 -17.72 9.60 -11.21
CA LEU A 85 -17.62 9.14 -9.82
C LEU A 85 -18.93 9.41 -9.04
N ARG A 86 -19.53 10.60 -9.17
CA ARG A 86 -20.84 10.92 -8.56
C ARG A 86 -21.98 10.05 -9.11
N LYS A 87 -21.99 9.76 -10.42
CA LYS A 87 -23.01 8.87 -11.02
C LYS A 87 -22.87 7.44 -10.50
N LYS A 88 -21.64 6.92 -10.39
CA LYS A 88 -21.36 5.60 -9.82
C LYS A 88 -21.83 5.51 -8.36
N GLU A 89 -21.57 6.54 -7.56
CA GLU A 89 -22.11 6.68 -6.20
C GLU A 89 -23.64 6.51 -6.17
N GLN A 90 -24.33 7.29 -7.01
CA GLN A 90 -25.79 7.27 -7.08
C GLN A 90 -26.32 5.88 -7.48
N MET A 91 -25.69 5.21 -8.44
CA MET A 91 -26.04 3.85 -8.85
C MET A 91 -25.83 2.82 -7.73
N ASP A 92 -24.74 2.90 -6.98
CA ASP A 92 -24.45 1.98 -5.87
C ASP A 92 -25.47 2.15 -4.72
N LEU A 93 -25.90 3.38 -4.45
CA LEU A 93 -27.00 3.67 -3.52
C LEU A 93 -28.33 3.07 -3.99
N PHE A 94 -28.68 3.19 -5.27
CA PHE A 94 -29.92 2.61 -5.83
C PHE A 94 -29.91 1.08 -5.78
N ARG A 95 -28.77 0.43 -6.06
CA ARG A 95 -28.62 -1.03 -5.96
C ARG A 95 -28.74 -1.53 -4.51
N SER A 96 -28.31 -0.73 -3.56
CA SER A 96 -28.43 -1.03 -2.12
C SER A 96 -29.83 -0.75 -1.56
N GLY A 97 -30.73 -0.12 -2.33
CA GLY A 97 -32.03 0.38 -1.89
C GLY A 97 -33.24 -0.10 -2.71
N GLY A 98 -33.26 -1.38 -3.12
CA GLY A 98 -34.34 -1.94 -3.94
C GLY A 98 -35.76 -1.96 -3.32
N PRO A 99 -36.83 -1.94 -4.13
CA PRO A 99 -38.21 -1.59 -3.76
C PRO A 99 -39.03 -2.73 -3.14
N ARG A 100 -38.57 -3.31 -2.02
CA ARG A 100 -39.42 -4.17 -1.15
C ARG A 100 -39.70 -3.59 0.23
N GLY A 101 -39.17 -2.40 0.54
CA GLY A 101 -39.34 -1.75 1.86
C GLY A 101 -40.59 -0.89 2.04
N ARG A 102 -41.45 -0.75 1.02
CA ARG A 102 -42.62 0.15 1.07
C ARG A 102 -43.93 -0.61 1.25
N ARG A 103 -44.05 -1.41 2.32
CA ARG A 103 -45.36 -1.84 2.83
C ARG A 103 -45.29 -2.39 4.27
N LEU A 104 -45.16 -1.49 5.24
CA LEU A 104 -45.95 -1.56 6.48
C LEU A 104 -45.86 -0.20 7.20
N MET A 105 -46.90 0.61 7.05
CA MET A 105 -47.18 1.72 7.94
C MET A 105 -47.94 1.09 9.11
N GLY A 106 -47.32 1.01 10.30
CA GLY A 106 -47.98 0.53 11.51
C GLY A 106 -47.05 -0.24 12.45
N LEU A 107 -46.92 0.31 13.66
CA LEU A 107 -46.29 -0.24 14.88
C LEU A 107 -44.76 -0.09 14.98
N GLY A 108 -44.36 0.76 15.92
CA GLY A 108 -42.99 1.16 16.16
C GLY A 108 -42.14 0.06 16.78
N VAL A 109 -40.89 -0.02 16.30
CA VAL A 109 -39.72 -0.50 17.04
C VAL A 109 -38.52 0.33 16.54
N GLY A 110 -37.73 0.83 17.47
CA GLY A 110 -36.66 1.79 17.23
C GLY A 110 -35.47 1.27 16.41
N ARG A 111 -34.89 2.21 15.67
CA ARG A 111 -33.46 2.36 15.33
C ARG A 111 -32.64 1.07 15.13
N ALA A 112 -32.63 0.58 13.88
CA ALA A 112 -31.58 -0.30 13.35
C ALA A 112 -31.20 0.05 11.89
N ALA A 113 -31.15 1.34 11.55
CA ALA A 113 -30.76 1.83 10.22
C ALA A 113 -29.29 2.29 10.16
N ALA A 114 -28.38 1.46 10.68
CA ALA A 114 -26.94 1.72 10.61
C ALA A 114 -26.19 0.49 10.08
N ALA A 115 -26.61 -0.02 8.92
CA ALA A 115 -25.90 -1.07 8.20
C ALA A 115 -25.78 -0.69 6.72
N ALA A 116 -24.55 -0.72 6.22
CA ALA A 116 -24.12 -0.48 4.84
C ALA A 116 -24.27 0.96 4.27
N LYS A 117 -23.41 1.89 4.71
CA LYS A 117 -22.97 2.97 3.80
C LYS A 117 -21.87 2.39 2.89
N SER A 118 -22.18 2.20 1.61
CA SER A 118 -21.17 2.02 0.56
C SER A 118 -20.19 3.20 0.60
N SER A 119 -18.90 2.94 0.45
CA SER A 119 -17.89 3.99 0.38
C SER A 119 -18.06 4.76 -0.93
N ASN A 120 -18.25 6.07 -0.86
CA ASN A 120 -18.38 6.93 -2.04
C ASN A 120 -17.10 6.83 -2.91
N PRO A 121 -17.19 6.58 -4.22
CA PRO A 121 -16.05 6.57 -5.14
C PRO A 121 -15.14 7.80 -5.06
N LEU A 122 -15.70 9.00 -4.87
CA LEU A 122 -14.90 10.21 -4.66
C LEU A 122 -14.12 10.17 -3.34
N ASP A 123 -14.70 9.58 -2.30
CA ASP A 123 -14.03 9.44 -1.01
C ASP A 123 -12.93 8.37 -1.05
N LEU A 124 -13.07 7.35 -1.89
CA LEU A 124 -11.99 6.38 -2.17
C LEU A 124 -10.80 7.08 -2.84
N VAL A 125 -11.04 7.87 -3.90
CA VAL A 125 -9.97 8.63 -4.58
C VAL A 125 -9.30 9.62 -3.63
N ARG A 126 -10.07 10.32 -2.80
CA ARG A 126 -9.52 11.23 -1.78
C ARG A 126 -8.72 10.49 -0.70
N GLY A 127 -9.18 9.31 -0.29
CA GLY A 127 -8.47 8.44 0.64
C GLY A 127 -7.12 8.00 0.07
N GLU A 128 -7.12 7.50 -1.17
CA GLU A 128 -5.91 7.14 -1.94
C GLU A 128 -4.93 8.33 -1.99
N MET A 129 -5.39 9.53 -2.36
CA MET A 129 -4.56 10.74 -2.36
C MET A 129 -3.97 11.06 -0.99
N ALA A 130 -4.78 11.02 0.08
CA ALA A 130 -4.34 11.36 1.43
C ALA A 130 -3.33 10.38 2.01
N VAL A 131 -3.40 9.10 1.60
CA VAL A 131 -2.40 8.07 1.90
C VAL A 131 -1.12 8.38 1.12
N LEU A 132 -1.20 8.48 -0.21
CA LEU A 132 -0.04 8.63 -1.09
C LEU A 132 0.79 9.89 -0.82
N LYS A 133 0.18 10.99 -0.37
CA LYS A 133 0.90 12.23 0.00
C LYS A 133 1.93 12.05 1.12
N LYS A 134 1.79 10.98 1.91
CA LYS A 134 2.62 10.70 3.09
C LYS A 134 3.66 9.62 2.83
N LEU A 135 3.41 8.76 1.86
CA LEU A 135 4.27 7.62 1.59
C LEU A 135 5.52 8.08 0.85
N ASN A 136 6.68 7.80 1.45
CA ASN A 136 7.97 8.05 0.84
C ASN A 136 8.88 6.83 1.05
N HIS A 137 8.73 5.84 0.19
CA HIS A 137 9.48 4.60 0.27
C HIS A 137 9.94 4.15 -1.12
N PRO A 138 11.12 3.53 -1.31
CA PRO A 138 11.63 3.12 -2.62
C PRO A 138 10.68 2.19 -3.39
N HIS A 139 10.01 1.29 -2.66
CA HIS A 139 9.09 0.28 -3.21
C HIS A 139 7.62 0.70 -3.18
N ILE A 140 7.33 2.00 -2.99
CA ILE A 140 5.99 2.58 -3.13
C ILE A 140 6.03 3.65 -4.22
N VAL A 141 5.02 3.68 -5.08
CA VAL A 141 4.92 4.67 -6.15
C VAL A 141 4.84 6.10 -5.60
N ARG A 142 5.57 7.04 -6.21
CA ARG A 142 5.50 8.46 -5.89
C ARG A 142 4.27 9.07 -6.50
N LEU A 143 3.53 9.80 -5.69
CA LEU A 143 2.69 10.90 -6.15
C LEU A 143 3.53 12.18 -6.16
N PHE A 144 3.64 12.85 -7.31
CA PHE A 144 4.35 14.12 -7.45
C PHE A 144 3.42 15.31 -7.31
N GLU A 145 2.26 15.25 -7.95
CA GLU A 145 1.34 16.38 -8.02
C GLU A 145 -0.12 15.93 -8.10
N VAL A 146 -1.00 16.74 -7.53
CA VAL A 146 -2.45 16.63 -7.69
C VAL A 146 -2.95 17.91 -8.36
N LEU A 147 -3.63 17.73 -9.48
CA LEU A 147 -4.22 18.82 -10.26
C LEU A 147 -5.74 18.72 -10.15
N ASP A 148 -6.35 19.68 -9.49
CA ASP A 148 -7.80 19.76 -9.35
C ASP A 148 -8.32 20.94 -10.17
N ASP A 149 -9.25 20.69 -11.09
CA ASP A 149 -9.99 21.74 -11.80
C ASP A 149 -11.30 22.01 -11.06
N PRO A 150 -11.41 23.07 -10.21
CA PRO A 150 -12.58 23.27 -9.38
C PRO A 150 -13.86 23.55 -10.19
N SER A 151 -13.69 24.12 -11.39
CA SER A 151 -14.76 24.45 -12.34
C SER A 151 -15.12 23.30 -13.28
N GLY A 152 -14.18 22.39 -13.53
CA GLY A 152 -14.33 21.30 -14.47
C GLY A 152 -14.62 19.95 -13.82
N ASP A 153 -14.80 18.96 -14.69
CA ASP A 153 -15.15 17.60 -14.28
C ASP A 153 -13.93 16.72 -14.00
N SER A 154 -12.70 17.22 -14.18
CA SER A 154 -11.51 16.39 -14.12
C SER A 154 -10.67 16.63 -12.85
N LEU A 155 -10.10 15.54 -12.35
CA LEU A 155 -9.09 15.50 -11.30
C LEU A 155 -7.92 14.67 -11.82
N TYR A 156 -6.69 15.11 -11.60
CA TYR A 156 -5.49 14.41 -12.06
C TYR A 156 -4.54 14.14 -10.92
N MET A 157 -3.90 12.98 -10.97
CA MET A 157 -2.80 12.60 -10.09
C MET A 157 -1.59 12.25 -10.95
N VAL A 158 -0.47 12.93 -10.71
CA VAL A 158 0.78 12.79 -11.46
C VAL A 158 1.72 11.88 -10.68
N PHE A 159 2.00 10.71 -11.21
CA PHE A 159 2.84 9.68 -10.60
C PHE A 159 4.18 9.52 -11.31
N GLU A 160 5.17 8.94 -10.62
CA GLU A 160 6.40 8.47 -11.28
C GLU A 160 6.06 7.44 -12.38
N MET A 161 6.79 7.50 -13.50
CA MET A 161 6.56 6.60 -14.63
C MET A 161 7.19 5.23 -14.39
N MET A 162 6.43 4.18 -14.65
CA MET A 162 6.86 2.78 -14.51
C MET A 162 7.00 2.14 -15.90
N HIS A 163 8.19 2.31 -16.49
CA HIS A 163 8.44 2.00 -17.91
C HIS A 163 8.24 0.54 -18.30
N LYS A 164 8.44 -0.40 -17.37
CA LYS A 164 8.34 -1.84 -17.66
C LYS A 164 6.95 -2.40 -17.40
N GLY A 165 6.01 -1.59 -16.92
CA GLY A 165 4.63 -2.01 -16.68
C GLY A 165 4.50 -2.93 -15.47
N VAL A 166 3.50 -3.81 -15.50
CA VAL A 166 3.20 -4.75 -14.42
C VAL A 166 4.30 -5.80 -14.26
N LEU A 167 4.47 -6.29 -13.04
CA LEU A 167 5.45 -7.31 -12.69
C LEU A 167 5.24 -8.57 -13.53
N MET A 168 3.98 -9.02 -13.62
CA MET A 168 3.60 -10.24 -14.32
C MET A 168 2.13 -10.15 -14.72
N GLU A 169 1.83 -10.50 -15.98
CA GLU A 169 0.46 -10.62 -16.46
C GLU A 169 -0.05 -12.02 -16.11
N ILE A 170 -1.10 -12.08 -15.30
CA ILE A 170 -1.76 -13.33 -14.92
C ILE A 170 -3.15 -13.34 -15.54
N GLU A 171 -3.33 -14.20 -16.53
CA GLU A 171 -4.62 -14.40 -17.18
C GLU A 171 -5.30 -15.68 -16.66
N VAL A 172 -6.63 -15.65 -16.61
CA VAL A 172 -7.41 -16.85 -16.28
C VAL A 172 -7.20 -17.89 -17.37
N ASP A 173 -6.99 -19.14 -16.96
CA ASP A 173 -6.76 -20.30 -17.84
C ASP A 173 -5.44 -20.29 -18.63
N GLN A 174 -4.51 -19.38 -18.32
CA GLN A 174 -3.17 -19.38 -18.91
C GLN A 174 -2.09 -19.50 -17.83
N VAL A 175 -0.95 -20.07 -18.24
CA VAL A 175 0.26 -20.12 -17.40
C VAL A 175 1.27 -19.17 -18.00
N ALA A 176 1.46 -18.03 -17.35
CA ALA A 176 2.51 -17.09 -17.70
C ALA A 176 3.89 -17.70 -17.42
N LYS A 177 4.94 -17.17 -18.06
CA LYS A 177 6.30 -17.68 -17.87
C LYS A 177 6.76 -17.45 -16.42
N PRO A 178 7.02 -18.50 -15.63
CA PRO A 178 7.47 -18.32 -14.25
C PRO A 178 8.86 -17.69 -14.20
N PHE A 179 9.12 -16.94 -13.12
CA PHE A 179 10.45 -16.45 -12.80
C PHE A 179 11.34 -17.55 -12.24
N SER A 180 12.66 -17.38 -12.42
CA SER A 180 13.61 -18.14 -11.62
C SER A 180 13.44 -17.78 -10.15
N GLU A 181 13.84 -18.70 -9.28
CA GLU A 181 13.71 -18.50 -7.84
C GLU A 181 14.45 -17.24 -7.36
N ASP A 182 15.63 -16.95 -7.91
CA ASP A 182 16.40 -15.75 -7.56
C ASP A 182 15.69 -14.44 -7.95
N VAL A 183 15.04 -14.41 -9.12
CA VAL A 183 14.27 -13.26 -9.58
C VAL A 183 13.00 -13.09 -8.73
N ALA A 184 12.31 -14.19 -8.43
CA ALA A 184 11.17 -14.19 -7.53
C ALA A 184 11.56 -13.71 -6.12
N ARG A 185 12.69 -14.17 -5.58
CA ARG A 185 13.23 -13.75 -4.28
C ARG A 185 13.52 -12.27 -4.23
N ARG A 186 14.20 -11.73 -5.25
CA ARG A 186 14.46 -10.29 -5.37
C ARG A 186 13.16 -9.49 -5.31
N TYR A 187 12.20 -9.77 -6.19
CA TYR A 187 10.96 -8.99 -6.25
C TYR A 187 10.07 -9.21 -5.02
N PHE A 188 10.06 -10.41 -4.45
CA PHE A 188 9.35 -10.67 -3.21
C PHE A 188 9.94 -9.87 -2.04
N LYS A 189 11.27 -9.74 -1.94
CA LYS A 189 11.94 -8.88 -0.96
C LYS A 189 11.55 -7.42 -1.13
N GLU A 190 11.57 -6.90 -2.36
CA GLU A 190 11.17 -5.52 -2.66
C GLU A 190 9.69 -5.26 -2.30
N MET A 191 8.79 -6.19 -2.64
CA MET A 191 7.39 -6.15 -2.23
C MET A 191 7.25 -6.17 -0.70
N MET A 192 7.96 -7.09 -0.03
CA MET A 192 7.94 -7.24 1.43
C MET A 192 8.37 -5.93 2.12
N LEU A 193 9.46 -5.30 1.68
CA LEU A 193 9.91 -4.02 2.26
C LEU A 193 8.87 -2.92 2.11
N GLY A 194 8.20 -2.85 0.93
CA GLY A 194 7.09 -1.92 0.72
C GLY A 194 5.90 -2.17 1.64
N ILE A 195 5.48 -3.43 1.82
CA ILE A 195 4.36 -3.79 2.70
C ILE A 195 4.71 -3.61 4.18
N GLU A 196 5.94 -3.95 4.59
CA GLU A 196 6.45 -3.70 5.94
C GLU A 196 6.36 -2.21 6.29
N TYR A 197 6.80 -1.34 5.37
CA TYR A 197 6.67 0.11 5.50
C TYR A 197 5.21 0.57 5.63
N LEU A 198 4.28 0.03 4.83
CA LEU A 198 2.85 0.35 4.96
C LEU A 198 2.30 -0.09 6.31
N HIS A 199 2.62 -1.31 6.75
CA HIS A 199 2.15 -1.88 8.01
C HIS A 199 2.68 -1.11 9.22
N ALA A 200 3.92 -0.60 9.15
CA ALA A 200 4.51 0.27 10.17
C ALA A 200 3.81 1.63 10.26
N ASN A 201 3.24 2.11 9.15
CA ASN A 201 2.43 3.33 9.07
C ASN A 201 0.91 3.05 9.23
N ASP A 202 0.54 1.89 9.79
CA ASP A 202 -0.85 1.46 10.04
C ASP A 202 -1.76 1.48 8.79
N ILE A 203 -1.18 1.22 7.62
CA ILE A 203 -1.87 1.09 6.34
C ILE A 203 -1.85 -0.38 5.93
N VAL A 204 -3.02 -0.91 5.59
CA VAL A 204 -3.17 -2.24 4.95
C VAL A 204 -3.56 -2.02 3.51
N HIS A 205 -2.85 -2.69 2.59
CA HIS A 205 -3.02 -2.47 1.16
C HIS A 205 -4.32 -3.10 0.62
N ARG A 206 -4.58 -4.36 1.00
CA ARG A 206 -5.80 -5.15 0.70
C ARG A 206 -6.00 -5.60 -0.74
N ASP A 207 -5.15 -5.18 -1.67
CA ASP A 207 -5.20 -5.65 -3.07
C ASP A 207 -3.79 -5.93 -3.61
N ILE A 208 -3.00 -6.71 -2.86
CA ILE A 208 -1.65 -7.12 -3.30
C ILE A 208 -1.80 -8.22 -4.34
N LYS A 209 -1.31 -7.94 -5.55
CA LYS A 209 -1.33 -8.85 -6.71
C LYS A 209 -0.36 -8.34 -7.78
N PRO A 210 0.04 -9.18 -8.76
CA PRO A 210 0.94 -8.76 -9.83
C PRO A 210 0.53 -7.48 -10.59
N ASP A 211 -0.76 -7.25 -10.82
CA ASP A 211 -1.27 -6.04 -11.50
C ASP A 211 -0.95 -4.74 -10.74
N ASN A 212 -0.82 -4.82 -9.42
CA ASN A 212 -0.56 -3.68 -8.54
C ASN A 212 0.93 -3.57 -8.14
N LEU A 213 1.79 -4.33 -8.80
CA LEU A 213 3.25 -4.28 -8.65
C LEU A 213 3.83 -3.87 -10.01
N LEU A 214 4.39 -2.66 -10.11
CA LEU A 214 4.97 -2.17 -11.36
C LEU A 214 6.50 -2.14 -11.29
N LEU A 215 7.15 -2.23 -12.44
CA LEU A 215 8.61 -2.20 -12.57
C LEU A 215 9.10 -0.90 -13.20
N SER A 216 10.08 -0.27 -12.55
CA SER A 216 10.75 0.92 -13.09
C SER A 216 11.67 0.53 -14.25
N LYS A 217 12.24 1.53 -14.93
CA LYS A 217 13.27 1.30 -15.95
C LYS A 217 14.49 0.53 -15.42
N GLU A 218 14.82 0.70 -14.15
CA GLU A 218 15.94 0.08 -13.42
C GLU A 218 15.55 -1.23 -12.71
N ASP A 219 14.42 -1.85 -13.09
CA ASP A 219 13.91 -3.09 -12.48
C ASP A 219 13.57 -2.96 -10.99
N VAL A 220 13.24 -1.76 -10.51
CA VAL A 220 12.77 -1.58 -9.12
C VAL A 220 11.27 -1.78 -9.07
N LEU A 221 10.82 -2.74 -8.25
CA LEU A 221 9.41 -2.98 -7.98
C LEU A 221 8.83 -1.89 -7.09
N LYS A 222 7.65 -1.40 -7.48
CA LYS A 222 6.85 -0.46 -6.70
C LYS A 222 5.41 -0.89 -6.63
N ILE A 223 4.85 -0.75 -5.44
CA ILE A 223 3.45 -1.01 -5.15
C ILE A 223 2.63 0.21 -5.57
N VAL A 224 1.55 -0.04 -6.29
CA VAL A 224 0.60 0.96 -6.82
C VAL A 224 -0.83 0.64 -6.40
N ASP A 225 -1.75 1.57 -6.70
CA ASP A 225 -3.20 1.47 -6.53
C ASP A 225 -3.68 1.22 -5.09
N PHE A 226 -3.83 2.33 -4.36
CA PHE A 226 -4.31 2.34 -2.98
C PHE A 226 -5.84 2.55 -2.89
N GLY A 227 -6.57 2.36 -3.98
CA GLY A 227 -8.00 2.70 -4.10
C GLY A 227 -8.93 1.93 -3.15
N VAL A 228 -8.48 0.80 -2.59
CA VAL A 228 -9.20 0.02 -1.56
C VAL A 228 -8.42 -0.12 -0.25
N SER A 229 -7.28 0.58 -0.10
CA SER A 229 -6.47 0.55 1.10
C SER A 229 -7.24 1.10 2.32
N GLU A 230 -6.89 0.61 3.51
CA GLU A 230 -7.51 1.07 4.76
C GLU A 230 -6.45 1.54 5.77
N ILE A 231 -6.65 2.75 6.30
CA ILE A 231 -5.86 3.31 7.40
C ILE A 231 -6.51 2.90 8.72
N PHE A 232 -5.70 2.34 9.61
CA PHE A 232 -6.12 1.86 10.90
C PHE A 232 -5.71 2.78 12.05
N VAL A 233 -6.33 2.52 13.19
CA VAL A 233 -5.92 3.01 14.51
C VAL A 233 -4.73 2.12 14.91
N LYS A 234 -3.57 2.67 15.32
CA LYS A 234 -2.37 1.91 15.71
C LYS A 234 -2.73 0.74 16.60
N GLY A 235 -2.22 -0.43 16.22
CA GLY A 235 -2.48 -1.69 16.92
C GLY A 235 -3.89 -2.26 16.74
N ASN A 236 -4.74 -1.68 15.90
CA ASN A 236 -6.06 -2.21 15.57
C ASN A 236 -6.28 -2.28 14.06
N ASP A 237 -5.84 -3.38 13.45
CA ASP A 237 -5.92 -3.68 12.02
C ASP A 237 -7.19 -4.48 11.64
N ARG A 238 -8.26 -4.37 12.44
CA ARG A 238 -9.44 -5.23 12.31
C ARG A 238 -10.35 -4.84 11.14
N LEU A 239 -10.39 -5.69 10.11
CA LEU A 239 -11.25 -5.58 8.94
C LEU A 239 -12.63 -6.16 9.18
N LYS A 240 -13.67 -5.44 8.74
CA LYS A 240 -15.09 -5.88 8.79
C LYS A 240 -15.73 -6.12 7.43
N LYS A 241 -15.01 -5.80 6.35
CA LYS A 241 -15.51 -5.82 4.98
C LYS A 241 -14.54 -6.57 4.11
N SER A 242 -15.01 -7.48 3.27
CA SER A 242 -14.23 -8.04 2.18
C SER A 242 -14.05 -7.00 1.05
N ALA A 243 -12.83 -6.83 0.57
CA ALA A 243 -12.47 -6.04 -0.61
C ALA A 243 -11.17 -6.61 -1.21
N GLY A 244 -10.81 -6.18 -2.41
CA GLY A 244 -9.66 -6.71 -3.15
C GLY A 244 -10.06 -7.77 -4.19
N SER A 245 -9.06 -8.29 -4.89
CA SER A 245 -9.23 -9.23 -5.99
C SER A 245 -9.50 -10.66 -5.48
N PRO A 246 -10.58 -11.34 -5.90
CA PRO A 246 -11.02 -12.61 -5.29
C PRO A 246 -9.95 -13.70 -5.18
N ALA A 247 -9.13 -13.92 -6.22
CA ALA A 247 -8.12 -14.99 -6.23
C ALA A 247 -6.95 -14.76 -5.25
N PHE A 248 -6.79 -13.52 -4.75
CA PHE A 248 -5.74 -13.11 -3.81
C PHE A 248 -6.29 -12.92 -2.39
N MET A 249 -7.59 -13.13 -2.19
CA MET A 249 -8.27 -12.92 -0.92
C MET A 249 -7.91 -14.03 0.07
N ALA A 250 -7.66 -13.63 1.32
CA ALA A 250 -7.37 -14.58 2.40
C ALA A 250 -8.61 -15.41 2.79
N PRO A 251 -8.46 -16.68 3.23
CA PRO A 251 -9.59 -17.57 3.52
C PRO A 251 -10.55 -17.02 4.56
N GLU A 252 -10.04 -16.32 5.58
CA GLU A 252 -10.84 -15.70 6.62
C GLU A 252 -11.76 -14.59 6.09
N LEU A 253 -11.48 -13.98 4.93
CA LEU A 253 -12.34 -13.00 4.28
C LEU A 253 -13.39 -13.62 3.34
N CYS A 254 -13.23 -14.91 3.01
CA CYS A 254 -14.16 -15.68 2.18
C CYS A 254 -15.35 -16.23 2.98
N VAL A 255 -15.36 -16.08 4.32
CA VAL A 255 -16.44 -16.53 5.19
C VAL A 255 -17.51 -15.45 5.33
N ALA A 256 -18.77 -15.82 5.10
CA ALA A 256 -19.90 -14.92 5.34
C ALA A 256 -19.95 -14.52 6.82
N LYS A 257 -19.99 -13.22 7.11
CA LYS A 257 -19.97 -12.66 8.48
C LYS A 257 -18.74 -13.08 9.29
N HIS A 258 -17.56 -13.12 8.66
CA HIS A 258 -16.27 -13.45 9.27
C HIS A 258 -15.86 -12.66 10.54
N GLY A 259 -16.61 -11.62 10.92
CA GLY A 259 -16.29 -10.80 12.09
C GLY A 259 -15.13 -9.84 11.81
N GLU A 260 -14.26 -9.63 12.80
CA GLU A 260 -13.10 -8.74 12.73
C GLU A 260 -11.82 -9.54 12.48
N VAL A 261 -11.23 -9.41 11.28
CA VAL A 261 -10.00 -10.14 10.90
C VAL A 261 -8.78 -9.23 10.83
N SER A 262 -7.58 -9.76 11.01
CA SER A 262 -6.33 -8.97 10.91
C SER A 262 -6.05 -8.58 9.46
N GLY A 263 -6.05 -7.28 9.17
CA GLY A 263 -5.69 -6.77 7.85
C GLY A 263 -4.24 -7.08 7.47
N LYS A 264 -3.31 -7.00 8.43
CA LYS A 264 -1.90 -7.31 8.16
C LYS A 264 -1.72 -8.78 7.76
N ALA A 265 -2.39 -9.70 8.44
CA ALA A 265 -2.39 -11.12 8.08
C ALA A 265 -2.99 -11.37 6.69
N THR A 266 -4.01 -10.60 6.29
CA THR A 266 -4.61 -10.72 4.96
C THR A 266 -3.66 -10.25 3.85
N ASP A 267 -2.90 -9.16 4.07
CA ASP A 267 -1.88 -8.71 3.13
C ASP A 267 -0.77 -9.77 2.98
N ILE A 268 -0.34 -10.41 4.08
CA ILE A 268 0.66 -11.49 4.05
C ILE A 268 0.18 -12.67 3.20
N TRP A 269 -1.09 -13.07 3.32
CA TRP A 269 -1.66 -14.09 2.44
C TRP A 269 -1.59 -13.66 0.96
N SER A 270 -2.02 -12.44 0.64
CA SER A 270 -1.97 -11.93 -0.74
C SER A 270 -0.53 -11.83 -1.29
N MET A 271 0.46 -11.53 -0.44
CA MET A 271 1.89 -11.63 -0.79
C MET A 271 2.27 -13.08 -1.14
N GLY A 272 1.80 -14.06 -0.37
CA GLY A 272 1.98 -15.49 -0.64
C GLY A 272 1.41 -15.94 -1.97
N VAL A 273 0.17 -15.53 -2.27
CA VAL A 273 -0.48 -15.80 -3.57
C VAL A 273 0.31 -15.15 -4.70
N THR A 274 0.82 -13.94 -4.48
CA THR A 274 1.64 -13.23 -5.47
C THR A 274 2.99 -13.91 -5.70
N LEU A 275 3.66 -14.42 -4.65
CA LEU A 275 4.86 -15.25 -4.78
C LEU A 275 4.58 -16.53 -5.57
N TYR A 276 3.45 -17.19 -5.28
CA TYR A 276 3.01 -18.36 -6.01
C TYR A 276 2.86 -18.04 -7.52
N CYS A 277 2.24 -16.92 -7.87
CA CYS A 277 2.16 -16.46 -9.26
C CYS A 277 3.55 -16.30 -9.89
N MET A 278 4.52 -15.70 -9.18
CA MET A 278 5.89 -15.52 -9.69
C MET A 278 6.56 -16.86 -10.01
N VAL A 279 6.40 -17.89 -9.17
CA VAL A 279 7.15 -19.16 -9.29
C VAL A 279 6.43 -20.27 -10.06
N PHE A 280 5.10 -20.14 -10.26
CA PHE A 280 4.28 -21.10 -11.03
C PHE A 280 3.60 -20.51 -12.26
N GLY A 281 3.57 -19.18 -12.41
CA GLY A 281 2.97 -18.51 -13.56
C GLY A 281 1.44 -18.47 -13.57
N LYS A 282 0.79 -18.86 -12.48
CA LYS A 282 -0.68 -18.95 -12.33
C LYS A 282 -1.07 -18.73 -10.86
N THR A 283 -2.34 -18.47 -10.59
CA THR A 283 -2.85 -18.45 -9.21
C THR A 283 -2.99 -19.88 -8.65
N PRO A 284 -2.94 -20.07 -7.31
CA PRO A 284 -3.12 -21.38 -6.68
C PRO A 284 -4.55 -21.90 -6.80
N PHE A 285 -5.53 -20.99 -6.92
CA PHE A 285 -6.94 -21.31 -7.08
C PHE A 285 -7.51 -20.57 -8.29
N VAL A 286 -8.29 -21.25 -9.11
CA VAL A 286 -8.95 -20.71 -10.30
C VAL A 286 -10.35 -21.30 -10.37
N SER A 287 -11.36 -20.45 -10.48
CA SER A 287 -12.71 -20.83 -10.89
C SER A 287 -13.39 -19.62 -11.53
N THR A 288 -14.28 -19.88 -12.49
CA THR A 288 -15.17 -18.88 -13.09
C THR A 288 -16.36 -18.55 -12.20
N ASN A 289 -16.65 -19.38 -11.19
CA ASN A 289 -17.68 -19.15 -10.19
C ASN A 289 -17.04 -18.61 -8.90
N LEU A 290 -17.47 -17.41 -8.49
CA LEU A 290 -16.91 -16.73 -7.32
C LEU A 290 -17.11 -17.51 -6.00
N LEU A 291 -18.26 -18.18 -5.84
CA LEU A 291 -18.53 -18.95 -4.63
C LEU A 291 -17.65 -20.20 -4.59
N GLU A 292 -17.51 -20.89 -5.73
CA GLU A 292 -16.61 -22.04 -5.85
C GLU A 292 -15.16 -21.64 -5.58
N LEU A 293 -14.70 -20.50 -6.13
CA LEU A 293 -13.37 -19.96 -5.85
C LEU A 293 -13.16 -19.75 -4.35
N TYR A 294 -14.16 -19.21 -3.63
CA TYR A 294 -14.09 -19.04 -2.18
C TYR A 294 -14.05 -20.36 -1.42
N GLU A 295 -14.80 -21.38 -1.86
CA GLU A 295 -14.67 -22.73 -1.29
C GLU A 295 -13.27 -23.32 -1.53
N MET A 296 -12.70 -23.14 -2.73
CA MET A 296 -11.35 -23.60 -3.04
C MET A 296 -10.29 -22.92 -2.17
N ILE A 297 -10.37 -21.59 -2.01
CA ILE A 297 -9.44 -20.84 -1.15
C ILE A 297 -9.47 -21.40 0.28
N LYS A 298 -10.65 -21.70 0.82
CA LYS A 298 -10.83 -22.24 2.17
C LYS A 298 -10.36 -23.68 2.32
N ASP A 299 -10.64 -24.56 1.36
CA ASP A 299 -10.59 -26.01 1.63
C ASP A 299 -9.74 -26.81 0.62
N ALA A 300 -9.49 -26.30 -0.59
CA ALA A 300 -8.78 -27.07 -1.61
C ALA A 300 -7.27 -27.20 -1.30
N PRO A 301 -6.61 -28.34 -1.57
CA PRO A 301 -5.16 -28.43 -1.42
C PRO A 301 -4.46 -27.45 -2.38
N ILE A 302 -3.33 -26.89 -1.94
CA ILE A 302 -2.46 -26.07 -2.79
C ILE A 302 -1.45 -27.00 -3.46
N ASP A 303 -1.35 -26.90 -4.79
CA ASP A 303 -0.35 -27.64 -5.57
C ASP A 303 0.99 -26.90 -5.55
N PHE A 304 1.99 -27.45 -4.85
CA PHE A 304 3.34 -26.88 -4.82
C PHE A 304 4.27 -27.50 -5.88
N GLY A 305 3.77 -28.39 -6.75
CA GLY A 305 4.56 -29.12 -7.73
C GLY A 305 5.82 -29.75 -7.12
N ASP A 306 6.94 -29.62 -7.83
CA ASP A 306 8.24 -30.17 -7.41
C ASP A 306 9.09 -29.17 -6.58
N LYS A 307 8.50 -28.06 -6.08
CA LYS A 307 9.26 -27.11 -5.25
C LYS A 307 9.69 -27.80 -3.95
N SER A 308 10.89 -27.47 -3.47
CA SER A 308 11.47 -28.06 -2.27
C SER A 308 12.32 -27.05 -1.51
N GLY A 309 12.84 -27.46 -0.35
CA GLY A 309 13.70 -26.63 0.48
C GLY A 309 13.02 -25.36 0.99
N ASN A 310 13.79 -24.29 1.10
CA ASN A 310 13.38 -23.04 1.73
C ASN A 310 12.20 -22.35 1.02
N LEU A 311 12.05 -22.51 -0.30
CA LEU A 311 10.91 -21.94 -1.04
C LEU A 311 9.60 -22.63 -0.66
N LEU A 312 9.59 -23.96 -0.59
CA LEU A 312 8.40 -24.72 -0.21
C LEU A 312 7.99 -24.40 1.22
N ASP A 313 8.95 -24.39 2.15
CA ASP A 313 8.70 -24.02 3.56
C ASP A 313 8.07 -22.63 3.66
N LEU A 314 8.63 -21.64 2.94
CA LEU A 314 8.08 -20.29 2.91
C LEU A 314 6.64 -20.27 2.39
N LEU A 315 6.40 -20.90 1.24
CA LEU A 315 5.09 -20.94 0.59
C LEU A 315 4.03 -21.57 1.50
N GLN A 316 4.37 -22.63 2.23
CA GLN A 316 3.47 -23.28 3.18
C GLN A 316 3.14 -22.38 4.38
N ARG A 317 4.12 -21.64 4.90
CA ARG A 317 3.94 -20.75 6.06
C ARG A 317 3.21 -19.45 5.72
N VAL A 318 3.41 -18.90 4.52
CA VAL A 318 2.72 -17.68 4.06
C VAL A 318 1.29 -17.97 3.58
N LEU A 319 1.04 -19.15 3.01
CA LEU A 319 -0.29 -19.64 2.60
C LEU A 319 -0.94 -20.54 3.67
N ASP A 320 -0.58 -20.36 4.94
CA ASP A 320 -1.32 -20.97 6.05
C ASP A 320 -2.71 -20.32 6.14
N ARG A 321 -3.74 -21.15 6.12
CA ARG A 321 -5.14 -20.71 6.15
C ARG A 321 -5.54 -20.15 7.50
N ASN A 322 -4.90 -20.60 8.58
CA ASN A 322 -5.16 -20.06 9.90
C ASN A 322 -4.37 -18.76 10.07
N PRO A 323 -5.04 -17.59 10.17
CA PRO A 323 -4.34 -16.31 10.29
C PRO A 323 -3.54 -16.17 11.60
N ASP A 324 -3.85 -16.97 12.63
CA ASP A 324 -3.16 -16.92 13.93
C ASP A 324 -1.82 -17.69 13.90
N THR A 325 -1.66 -18.65 12.99
CA THR A 325 -0.41 -19.42 12.79
C THR A 325 0.33 -19.05 11.51
N ARG A 326 -0.32 -18.29 10.61
CA ARG A 326 0.31 -17.72 9.42
C ARG A 326 1.53 -16.89 9.81
N ILE A 327 2.60 -17.04 9.04
CA ILE A 327 3.86 -16.35 9.28
C ILE A 327 3.64 -14.83 9.41
N THR A 328 4.25 -14.22 10.41
CA THR A 328 4.20 -12.77 10.62
C THR A 328 5.27 -12.06 9.78
N MET A 329 5.13 -10.75 9.54
CA MET A 329 6.15 -9.96 8.83
C MET A 329 7.54 -10.07 9.48
N LYS A 330 7.60 -10.09 10.82
CA LYS A 330 8.84 -10.25 11.59
C LYS A 330 9.50 -11.60 11.35
N GLU A 331 8.73 -12.67 11.29
CA GLU A 331 9.26 -14.01 10.99
C GLU A 331 9.67 -14.13 9.53
N LEU A 332 8.85 -13.56 8.62
CA LEU A 332 9.10 -13.55 7.19
C LEU A 332 10.46 -12.92 6.85
N ARG A 333 10.78 -11.80 7.50
CA ARG A 333 12.04 -11.07 7.35
C ARG A 333 13.29 -11.90 7.69
N ASN A 334 13.16 -12.88 8.57
CA ASN A 334 14.23 -13.77 9.02
C ASN A 334 14.16 -15.16 8.38
N HIS A 335 13.27 -15.36 7.40
CA HIS A 335 13.08 -16.65 6.77
C HIS A 335 14.31 -17.01 5.92
N ALA A 336 14.77 -18.26 5.98
CA ALA A 336 15.97 -18.73 5.28
C ALA A 336 15.92 -18.49 3.75
N TRP A 337 14.74 -18.60 3.15
CA TRP A 337 14.54 -18.24 1.74
C TRP A 337 14.77 -16.76 1.43
N ILE A 338 14.46 -15.85 2.37
CA ILE A 338 14.58 -14.40 2.21
C ILE A 338 16.00 -13.92 2.44
N THR A 339 16.69 -14.50 3.45
CA THR A 339 18.08 -14.21 3.77
C THR A 339 19.06 -15.03 2.92
N ASN A 340 18.55 -15.94 2.08
CA ASN A 340 19.32 -16.91 1.32
C ASN A 340 20.33 -17.65 2.22
N ASP A 341 19.81 -18.31 3.26
CA ASP A 341 20.59 -18.96 4.33
C ASP A 341 21.63 -18.01 4.95
N ASP A 342 21.18 -16.80 5.29
CA ASP A 342 21.96 -15.71 5.92
C ASP A 342 23.11 -15.12 5.09
N THR A 343 23.18 -15.47 3.79
CA THR A 343 24.16 -14.87 2.87
C THR A 343 23.78 -13.45 2.44
N GLU A 344 22.50 -13.08 2.53
CA GLU A 344 21.98 -11.76 2.19
C GLU A 344 21.41 -11.03 3.41
N THR A 345 22.00 -9.88 3.75
CA THR A 345 21.51 -9.03 4.83
C THR A 345 20.32 -8.18 4.38
N MET A 346 19.21 -8.22 5.13
CA MET A 346 18.09 -7.29 4.97
C MET A 346 18.42 -5.93 5.59
N ILE A 347 18.00 -4.83 4.95
CA ILE A 347 18.03 -3.48 5.57
C ILE A 347 17.22 -3.49 6.85
N SER A 348 17.70 -2.91 7.96
CA SER A 348 17.03 -3.00 9.28
C SER A 348 15.56 -2.54 9.23
N GLU A 349 14.72 -2.98 10.17
CA GLU A 349 13.32 -2.54 10.24
C GLU A 349 13.26 -1.03 10.47
N GLU A 350 14.15 -0.52 11.33
CA GLU A 350 14.27 0.91 11.63
C GLU A 350 14.65 1.73 10.38
N ASP A 351 15.60 1.24 9.57
CA ASP A 351 16.00 1.92 8.33
C ASP A 351 14.94 1.80 7.23
N ASN A 352 14.18 0.70 7.20
CA ASN A 352 13.12 0.49 6.21
C ASN A 352 11.86 1.33 6.53
N CYS A 353 11.53 1.47 7.81
CA CYS A 353 10.27 2.01 8.29
C CYS A 353 10.39 3.43 8.88
N ASP A 354 11.36 4.24 8.43
CA ASP A 354 11.50 5.65 8.83
C ASP A 354 10.12 6.33 8.84
N VAL A 355 9.62 6.61 10.06
CA VAL A 355 8.21 6.88 10.32
C VAL A 355 7.84 8.23 9.71
N VAL A 356 6.79 8.25 8.89
CA VAL A 356 6.24 9.51 8.38
C VAL A 356 5.67 10.28 9.57
N THR A 357 6.08 11.54 9.71
CA THR A 357 5.58 12.45 10.76
C THR A 357 4.06 12.42 10.86
N GLU A 358 3.54 12.43 12.09
CA GLU A 358 2.10 12.42 12.37
C GLU A 358 1.36 13.47 11.54
N VAL A 359 0.26 13.07 10.91
CA VAL A 359 -0.56 13.93 10.06
C VAL A 359 -1.22 14.99 10.93
N THR A 360 -0.86 16.24 10.73
CA THR A 360 -1.44 17.35 11.48
C THR A 360 -2.88 17.61 11.01
N GLU A 361 -3.71 18.16 11.91
CA GLU A 361 -5.07 18.59 11.56
C GLU A 361 -5.08 19.61 10.42
N GLU A 362 -4.02 20.41 10.32
CA GLU A 362 -3.84 21.46 9.35
C GLU A 362 -3.47 20.91 7.97
N GLU A 363 -2.55 19.95 7.86
CA GLU A 363 -2.21 19.28 6.59
C GLU A 363 -3.40 18.51 6.01
N MET A 364 -4.19 17.88 6.88
CA MET A 364 -5.37 17.15 6.43
C MET A 364 -6.50 18.08 5.99
N ASN A 365 -6.68 19.22 6.66
CA ASN A 365 -7.61 20.26 6.22
C ASN A 365 -7.09 21.07 5.01
N ASN A 366 -5.78 21.15 4.79
CA ASN A 366 -5.18 21.83 3.65
C ASN A 366 -5.27 20.97 2.38
N ALA A 367 -5.13 19.64 2.49
CA ALA A 367 -5.47 18.70 1.41
C ALA A 367 -6.97 18.76 1.01
N ILE A 368 -7.81 19.44 1.80
CA ILE A 368 -9.27 19.60 1.63
C ILE A 368 -9.65 20.97 1.04
N LYS A 369 -8.77 21.99 1.05
CA LYS A 369 -9.18 23.38 0.74
C LYS A 369 -9.70 23.61 -0.69
N SER A 370 -9.61 22.64 -1.61
CA SER A 370 -10.16 22.77 -2.97
C SER A 370 -11.42 21.95 -3.29
N ILE A 371 -11.89 21.03 -2.44
CA ILE A 371 -13.00 20.14 -2.84
C ILE A 371 -14.10 20.03 -1.78
N ALA A 372 -15.27 20.56 -2.15
CA ALA A 372 -16.45 20.88 -1.34
C ALA A 372 -17.21 19.73 -0.63
N SER A 373 -16.57 18.61 -0.24
CA SER A 373 -17.24 17.59 0.58
C SER A 373 -16.32 17.05 1.67
N ILE A 374 -16.46 17.69 2.82
CA ILE A 374 -15.59 17.64 4.00
C ILE A 374 -15.84 16.38 4.87
N PHE A 375 -16.95 15.66 4.71
CA PHE A 375 -17.42 14.69 5.72
C PHE A 375 -16.68 13.34 5.76
N ALA A 376 -16.25 12.80 4.63
CA ALA A 376 -15.51 11.53 4.61
C ALA A 376 -14.06 11.71 5.04
N VAL A 377 -13.47 12.85 4.67
CA VAL A 377 -12.16 13.26 5.15
C VAL A 377 -12.22 13.49 6.66
N ILE A 378 -13.25 14.16 7.20
CA ILE A 378 -13.47 14.28 8.66
C ILE A 378 -13.51 12.92 9.38
N LYS A 379 -13.98 11.84 8.74
CA LYS A 379 -14.03 10.51 9.35
C LYS A 379 -12.66 9.81 9.38
N ALA A 380 -11.85 10.00 8.33
CA ALA A 380 -10.44 9.62 8.34
C ALA A 380 -9.63 10.48 9.34
N VAL A 381 -9.91 11.79 9.38
CA VAL A 381 -9.34 12.79 10.30
C VAL A 381 -9.66 12.48 11.75
N SER A 382 -10.90 12.14 12.09
CA SER A 382 -11.30 11.84 13.47
C SER A 382 -10.73 10.52 13.97
N LYS A 383 -10.52 9.54 13.07
CA LYS A 383 -9.73 8.34 13.36
C LYS A 383 -8.26 8.69 13.64
N PHE A 384 -7.69 9.64 12.91
CA PHE A 384 -6.32 10.16 13.11
C PHE A 384 -6.17 10.97 14.42
N LYS A 385 -7.11 11.89 14.72
CA LYS A 385 -7.13 12.77 15.91
C LYS A 385 -7.24 12.01 17.23
N ARG A 386 -7.97 10.88 17.25
CA ARG A 386 -8.06 10.02 18.44
C ARG A 386 -6.74 9.28 18.71
N HIS A 387 -5.81 9.32 17.76
CA HIS A 387 -4.59 8.52 17.73
C HIS A 387 -3.35 9.29 18.18
N SER A 388 -3.16 10.52 17.70
CA SER A 388 -2.04 11.39 18.12
C SER A 388 -2.10 11.74 19.62
N ARG A 389 -3.30 11.95 20.19
CA ARG A 389 -3.48 12.25 21.63
C ARG A 389 -3.11 11.09 22.57
N SER A 390 -3.13 9.85 22.07
CA SER A 390 -2.72 8.66 22.84
C SER A 390 -1.19 8.54 22.90
N LEU A 391 -0.52 8.83 21.79
CA LEU A 391 0.94 8.77 21.65
C LEU A 391 1.62 9.95 22.35
N SER A 392 1.01 11.13 22.35
CA SER A 392 1.56 12.28 23.07
C SER A 392 1.47 12.11 24.58
N GLN A 393 0.38 11.56 25.14
CA GLN A 393 0.27 11.36 26.58
C GLN A 393 1.25 10.30 27.11
N GLN A 394 1.44 9.19 26.38
CA GLN A 394 2.41 8.15 26.76
C GLN A 394 3.86 8.62 26.62
N SER A 395 4.17 9.39 25.57
CA SER A 395 5.51 9.95 25.37
C SER A 395 5.81 11.08 26.36
N LEU A 396 4.84 11.94 26.69
CA LEU A 396 4.96 12.96 27.74
C LEU A 396 5.13 12.32 29.11
N ASN A 397 4.38 11.25 29.41
CA ASN A 397 4.50 10.52 30.68
C ASN A 397 5.85 9.79 30.79
N LYS A 398 6.37 9.24 29.69
CA LYS A 398 7.69 8.60 29.64
C LYS A 398 8.81 9.64 29.80
N MET A 399 8.70 10.78 29.12
CA MET A 399 9.65 11.89 29.24
C MET A 399 9.62 12.52 30.64
N MET A 400 8.44 12.68 31.25
CA MET A 400 8.30 13.15 32.64
C MET A 400 8.84 12.13 33.66
N ALA A 401 8.76 10.83 33.38
CA ALA A 401 9.33 9.79 34.23
C ALA A 401 10.86 9.74 34.12
N GLU A 402 11.42 9.91 32.93
CA GLU A 402 12.87 9.98 32.68
C GLU A 402 13.48 11.24 33.33
N VAL A 403 12.80 12.39 33.25
CA VAL A 403 13.22 13.63 33.93
C VAL A 403 13.17 13.49 35.46
N LYS A 404 12.16 12.81 36.02
CA LYS A 404 12.09 12.52 37.46
C LYS A 404 13.21 11.61 37.94
N LEU A 405 13.57 10.58 37.16
CA LEU A 405 14.65 9.66 37.49
C LEU A 405 16.03 10.36 37.43
N GLU A 406 16.24 11.28 36.49
CA GLU A 406 17.45 12.11 36.45
C GLU A 406 17.54 13.10 37.63
N GLU A 407 16.44 13.70 38.06
CA GLU A 407 16.41 14.60 39.22
C GLU A 407 16.66 13.86 40.55
N GLU A 408 16.14 12.63 40.69
CA GLU A 408 16.37 11.79 41.87
C GLU A 408 17.81 11.24 41.93
N SER A 409 18.39 10.90 40.78
CA SER A 409 19.82 10.51 40.64
C SER A 409 20.77 11.65 41.02
N LYS A 410 20.47 12.88 40.58
CA LYS A 410 21.26 14.08 40.94
C LYS A 410 21.14 14.45 42.42
N LYS A 411 19.97 14.23 43.05
CA LYS A 411 19.78 14.44 44.49
C LYS A 411 20.51 13.40 45.36
N SER A 412 20.59 12.14 44.94
CA SER A 412 21.37 11.12 45.66
C SER A 412 22.89 11.33 45.56
N SER A 413 23.36 11.93 44.46
CA SER A 413 24.80 12.18 44.25
C SER A 413 25.34 13.42 44.97
N THR A 414 24.48 14.18 45.67
CA THR A 414 24.86 15.38 46.43
C THR A 414 24.90 15.13 47.95
N LEU A 415 24.67 13.88 48.39
CA LEU A 415 24.60 13.50 49.81
C LEU A 415 25.65 12.47 50.27
N ILE A 416 26.72 12.23 49.50
CA ILE A 416 27.88 11.45 49.94
C ILE A 416 29.17 12.15 49.55
#